data_AF-A0A847QUU7-F1
#
_entry.id   AF-A0A847QUU7-F1
#
_cell.length_a   1.000
_cell.length_b   1.000
_cell.length_c   1.000
_cell.angle_alpha   90.00
_cell.angle_beta   90.00
_cell.angle_gamma   90.00
#
_symmetry.space_group_name_H-M   'P 1'
#
loop_
_entity.id
_entity.type
_entity.pdbx_description
1 polymer ?
#
loop_
_entity_poly.entity_id
_entity_poly.type
_entity_poly.pdbx_seq_one_letter_code
_entity_poly.pdbx_strand_id
1 'polypeptide(L)'
;MIHKFISYYKPHKKLFALDMLCAFLVAICDLFYPMITRNLINDYVPNRQLQLIFIWALVLLGIYLIKAGLNYFIQYYGHVVGVRMQADMRKEVFTHLQELPFSFFDE
;
A
#
# COMPACT_ATOMS: atom_id res chain seq x y z
N MET A 1 18.76 -1.29 18.30
CA MET A 1 18.34 -0.13 17.48
C MET A 1 16.96 -0.33 16.82
N ILE A 2 16.71 -1.43 16.10
CA ILE A 2 15.42 -1.69 15.41
C ILE A 2 14.23 -1.89 16.38
N HIS A 3 14.48 -2.39 17.59
CA HIS A 3 13.45 -2.63 18.61
C HIS A 3 12.76 -1.35 19.13
N LYS A 4 13.49 -0.22 19.22
CA LYS A 4 12.91 1.09 19.59
C LYS A 4 12.02 1.63 18.46
N PHE A 5 12.45 1.48 17.20
CA PHE A 5 11.64 1.84 16.02
C PHE A 5 10.34 1.05 15.92
N ILE A 6 10.36 -0.25 16.22
CA ILE A 6 9.15 -1.10 16.25
C ILE A 6 8.15 -0.65 17.33
N SER A 7 8.64 -0.01 18.40
CA SER A 7 7.79 0.56 19.45
C SER A 7 7.07 1.84 19.01
N TYR A 8 7.61 2.61 18.06
CA TYR A 8 6.92 3.75 17.43
C TYR A 8 5.79 3.32 16.48
N TYR A 9 5.85 2.07 15.98
CA TYR A 9 4.78 1.49 15.17
C TYR A 9 3.53 1.12 15.98
N LYS A 10 3.67 0.94 17.31
CA LYS A 10 2.63 0.37 18.21
C LYS A 10 1.26 1.07 18.18
N PRO A 11 1.16 2.41 18.19
CA PRO A 11 -0.14 3.09 18.13
C PRO A 11 -0.80 3.09 16.72
N HIS A 12 -0.03 2.85 15.65
CA HIS A 12 -0.54 2.86 14.26
C HIS A 12 -0.66 1.48 13.60
N LYS A 13 -0.39 0.39 14.33
CA LYS A 13 -0.44 -0.99 13.80
C LYS A 13 -1.78 -1.37 13.17
N LYS A 14 -2.91 -0.83 13.65
CA LYS A 14 -4.24 -1.13 13.09
C LYS A 14 -4.40 -0.58 11.67
N LEU A 15 -4.00 0.67 11.45
CA LEU A 15 -4.04 1.30 10.13
C LEU A 15 -3.04 0.64 9.18
N PHE A 16 -1.83 0.35 9.67
CA PHE A 16 -0.82 -0.35 8.88
C PHE A 16 -1.22 -1.79 8.53
N ALA A 17 -1.83 -2.55 9.45
CA ALA A 17 -2.28 -3.91 9.17
C ALA A 17 -3.43 -3.90 8.15
N LEU A 18 -4.33 -2.92 8.23
CA LEU A 18 -5.43 -2.77 7.28
C LEU A 18 -4.91 -2.36 5.90
N ASP A 19 -3.93 -1.46 5.85
CA ASP A 19 -3.20 -1.08 4.63
C ASP A 19 -2.48 -2.29 4.00
N MET A 20 -1.77 -3.07 4.81
CA MET A 20 -1.09 -4.30 4.36
C MET A 20 -2.08 -5.34 3.81
N LEU A 21 -3.25 -5.50 4.45
CA LEU A 21 -4.31 -6.38 3.96
C LEU A 21 -4.87 -5.88 2.62
N CYS A 22 -5.10 -4.58 2.48
CA CYS A 22 -5.52 -3.99 1.21
C CYS A 22 -4.46 -4.21 0.12
N ALA A 23 -3.17 -3.99 0.42
CA ALA A 23 -2.08 -4.21 -0.52
C ALA A 23 -1.97 -5.68 -0.94
N PHE A 24 -2.20 -6.61 0.00
CA PHE A 24 -2.25 -8.04 -0.30
C PHE A 24 -3.41 -8.40 -1.23
N LEU A 25 -4.60 -7.85 -1.00
CA LEU A 25 -5.75 -8.03 -1.89
C LEU A 25 -5.49 -7.46 -3.29
N VAL A 26 -4.85 -6.28 -3.38
CA VAL A 26 -4.43 -5.69 -4.66
C VAL A 26 -3.45 -6.61 -5.40
N ALA A 27 -2.47 -7.17 -4.70
CA ALA A 27 -1.50 -8.09 -5.31
C ALA A 27 -2.18 -9.38 -5.83
N ILE A 28 -3.20 -9.88 -5.13
CA ILE A 28 -4.02 -10.99 -5.62
C ILE A 28 -4.79 -10.57 -6.88
N CYS A 29 -5.42 -9.39 -6.89
CA CYS A 29 -6.08 -8.85 -8.09
C CYS A 29 -5.14 -8.72 -9.29
N ASP A 30 -3.86 -8.40 -9.06
CA ASP A 30 -2.86 -8.30 -10.12
C ASP A 30 -2.54 -9.64 -10.77
N LEU A 31 -2.70 -10.76 -10.05
CA LEU A 31 -2.60 -12.10 -10.63
C LEU A 31 -3.79 -12.46 -11.54
N PHE A 32 -4.95 -11.82 -11.40
CA PHE A 32 -6.09 -12.10 -12.28
C PHE A 32 -5.85 -11.60 -13.71
N TYR A 33 -5.06 -10.55 -13.89
CA TYR A 33 -4.76 -9.99 -15.21
C TYR A 33 -4.11 -11.02 -16.18
N PRO A 34 -2.98 -11.67 -15.84
CA PRO A 34 -2.36 -12.65 -16.72
C PRO A 34 -3.24 -13.89 -16.94
N MET A 35 -4.05 -14.27 -15.94
CA MET A 35 -4.97 -15.41 -16.06
C MET A 35 -6.09 -15.13 -17.07
N ILE A 36 -6.73 -13.97 -16.99
CA ILE A 36 -7.78 -13.57 -17.94
C ILE A 36 -7.20 -13.38 -19.34
N THR A 37 -6.03 -12.74 -19.44
CA THR A 37 -5.35 -12.53 -20.72
C THR A 37 -5.00 -13.85 -21.40
N ARG A 38 -4.55 -14.84 -20.62
CA ARG A 38 -4.26 -16.19 -21.12
C ARG A 38 -5.52 -16.87 -21.68
N ASN A 39 -6.65 -16.82 -20.99
CA ASN A 39 -7.90 -17.40 -21.50
C ASN A 39 -8.42 -16.66 -22.74
N LEU A 40 -8.21 -15.34 -22.78
CA LEU A 40 -8.62 -14.51 -23.91
C LEU A 40 -7.87 -14.88 -25.19
N ILE A 41 -6.57 -15.08 -25.11
CA ILE A 41 -5.73 -15.49 -26.24
C ILE A 41 -6.00 -16.94 -26.66
N ASN A 42 -6.14 -17.86 -25.70
CA ASN A 42 -6.21 -19.30 -26.01
C ASN A 42 -7.61 -19.80 -26.39
N ASP A 43 -8.68 -19.22 -25.84
CA ASP A 43 -10.03 -19.77 -26.01
C ASP A 43 -10.98 -18.82 -26.74
N TYR A 44 -10.94 -17.51 -26.43
CA TYR A 44 -11.94 -16.56 -26.95
C TYR A 44 -11.60 -16.03 -28.34
N VAL A 45 -10.32 -15.77 -28.64
CA VAL A 45 -9.87 -15.34 -29.97
C VAL A 45 -10.03 -16.45 -31.02
N PRO A 46 -9.63 -17.72 -30.77
CA PRO A 46 -9.75 -18.78 -31.77
C PRO A 46 -11.19 -19.17 -32.09
N ASN A 47 -12.08 -19.16 -31.08
CA ASN A 47 -13.50 -19.51 -31.27
C ASN A 47 -14.37 -18.34 -31.76
N ARG A 48 -13.81 -17.15 -32.02
CA ARG A 48 -14.55 -15.92 -32.42
C ARG A 48 -15.72 -15.56 -31.50
N GLN A 49 -15.62 -15.87 -30.21
CA GLN A 49 -16.69 -15.62 -29.24
C GLN A 49 -16.62 -14.17 -28.72
N LEU A 50 -17.01 -13.21 -29.56
CA LEU A 50 -16.96 -11.77 -29.27
C LEU A 50 -17.75 -11.38 -28.01
N GLN A 51 -18.83 -12.08 -27.70
CA GLN A 51 -19.64 -11.85 -26.50
C GLN A 51 -18.87 -12.13 -25.21
N LEU A 52 -18.09 -13.22 -25.18
CA LEU A 52 -17.27 -13.58 -24.02
C LEU A 52 -16.11 -12.61 -23.83
N ILE A 53 -15.50 -12.13 -24.93
CA ILE A 53 -14.47 -11.09 -24.89
C ILE A 53 -15.01 -9.81 -24.22
N PHE A 54 -16.21 -9.36 -24.62
CA PHE A 54 -16.82 -8.16 -24.06
C PHE A 54 -17.16 -8.31 -22.56
N ILE A 55 -17.69 -9.47 -22.16
CA ILE A 55 -17.98 -9.77 -20.75
C ILE A 55 -16.71 -9.75 -19.91
N TRP A 56 -15.65 -10.44 -20.35
CA TRP A 56 -14.38 -10.49 -19.61
C TRP A 56 -13.65 -9.14 -19.59
N ALA A 57 -13.76 -8.34 -20.67
CA ALA A 57 -13.25 -6.98 -20.69
C ALA A 57 -13.98 -6.09 -19.65
N LEU A 58 -15.29 -6.21 -19.53
CA LEU A 58 -16.08 -5.47 -18.54
C LEU A 58 -15.77 -5.92 -17.11
N VAL A 59 -15.59 -7.22 -16.88
CA VAL A 59 -15.14 -7.78 -15.59
C VAL A 59 -13.74 -7.24 -15.22
N LEU A 60 -12.80 -7.24 -16.15
CA LEU A 60 -11.46 -6.67 -15.95
C LEU A 60 -11.52 -5.18 -15.60
N LEU A 61 -12.38 -4.43 -16.28
CA LEU A 61 -12.60 -3.00 -16.00
C LEU A 61 -13.13 -2.81 -14.59
N GLY A 62 -14.11 -3.61 -14.16
CA GLY A 62 -14.62 -3.60 -12.79
C GLY A 62 -13.55 -3.89 -11.74
N ILE A 63 -12.70 -4.91 -11.96
CA ILE A 63 -11.56 -5.22 -11.09
C ILE A 63 -10.60 -4.04 -11.02
N TYR A 64 -10.32 -3.37 -12.14
CA TYR A 64 -9.43 -2.21 -12.18
C TYR A 64 -9.98 -1.00 -11.42
N LEU A 65 -11.29 -0.76 -11.48
CA LEU A 65 -11.93 0.31 -10.71
C LEU A 65 -11.83 0.04 -9.20
N ILE A 66 -12.09 -1.20 -8.79
CA ILE A 66 -11.93 -1.62 -7.39
C ILE A 66 -10.46 -1.46 -6.97
N LYS A 67 -9.52 -1.95 -7.80
CA LYS A 67 -8.08 -1.83 -7.57
C LYS A 67 -7.67 -0.37 -7.41
N ALA A 68 -8.18 0.54 -8.24
CA ALA A 68 -7.87 1.96 -8.14
C ALA A 68 -8.33 2.56 -6.79
N GLY A 69 -9.53 2.19 -6.34
CA GLY A 69 -10.03 2.59 -5.02
C GLY A 69 -9.18 2.06 -3.87
N LEU A 70 -8.79 0.78 -3.90
CA LEU A 70 -7.89 0.21 -2.89
C LEU A 70 -6.51 0.87 -2.92
N ASN A 71 -5.93 1.11 -4.09
CA ASN A 71 -4.63 1.77 -4.21
C ASN A 71 -4.66 3.20 -3.66
N TYR A 72 -5.73 3.94 -3.91
CA TYR A 72 -5.91 5.27 -3.34
C TYR A 72 -5.93 5.21 -1.80
N PHE A 73 -6.68 4.27 -1.24
CA PHE A 73 -6.73 4.06 0.21
C PHE A 73 -5.35 3.71 0.78
N ILE A 74 -4.65 2.77 0.15
CA ILE A 74 -3.31 2.33 0.55
C ILE A 74 -2.35 3.51 0.55
N GLN A 75 -2.32 4.26 -0.54
CA GLN A 75 -1.38 5.35 -0.71
C GLN A 75 -1.66 6.51 0.26
N TYR A 76 -2.92 6.84 0.49
CA TYR A 76 -3.31 7.89 1.43
C TYR A 76 -2.96 7.50 2.88
N TYR A 77 -3.41 6.33 3.34
CA TYR A 77 -3.18 5.91 4.72
C TYR A 77 -1.72 5.56 4.98
N GLY A 78 -1.04 4.94 4.02
CA GLY A 78 0.40 4.72 4.08
C GLY A 78 1.18 6.02 4.23
N HIS A 79 0.83 7.06 3.46
CA HIS A 79 1.49 8.36 3.58
C HIS A 79 1.23 9.05 4.92
N VAL A 80 -0.03 9.07 5.39
CA VAL A 80 -0.39 9.67 6.69
C VAL A 80 0.32 8.99 7.85
N VAL A 81 0.41 7.66 7.84
CA VAL A 81 1.15 6.90 8.87
C VAL A 81 2.64 7.23 8.80
N GLY A 82 3.22 7.29 7.60
CA GLY A 82 4.62 7.65 7.41
C GLY A 82 4.95 9.05 7.95
N VAL A 83 4.14 10.05 7.63
CA VAL A 83 4.34 11.45 8.09
C VAL A 83 4.21 11.56 9.60
N ARG A 84 3.21 10.92 10.22
CA ARG A 84 3.05 10.93 11.68
C ARG A 84 4.25 10.31 12.39
N MET A 85 4.73 9.17 11.89
CA MET A 85 5.89 8.51 12.46
C MET A 85 7.15 9.39 12.34
N GLN A 86 7.35 10.06 11.21
CA GLN A 86 8.46 11.01 11.04
C GLN A 86 8.35 12.21 11.99
N ALA A 87 7.15 12.74 12.23
CA ALA A 87 6.92 13.84 13.13
C ALA A 87 7.25 13.47 14.59
N ASP A 88 6.81 12.29 15.05
CA ASP A 88 7.09 11.80 16.40
C ASP A 88 8.59 11.59 16.62
N MET A 89 9.30 11.02 15.66
CA MET A 89 10.76 10.86 15.73
C MET A 89 11.48 12.21 15.80
N ARG A 90 11.08 13.17 14.95
CA ARG A 90 11.68 14.52 14.97
C ARG A 90 11.43 15.22 16.31
N LYS A 91 10.25 15.03 16.89
CA LYS A 91 9.90 15.61 18.19
C LYS A 91 10.74 15.01 19.31
N GLU A 92 10.91 13.69 19.36
CA GLU A 92 11.75 13.02 20.36
C GLU A 92 13.21 13.49 20.29
N VAL A 93 13.77 13.54 19.08
CA VAL A 93 15.14 14.04 18.85
C VAL A 93 15.26 15.50 19.30
N PHE A 94 14.30 16.34 18.95
CA PHE A 94 14.32 17.75 19.33
C PHE A 94 14.24 17.95 20.84
N THR A 95 13.37 17.22 21.54
CA THR A 95 13.30 17.26 23.00
C THR A 95 14.60 16.77 23.63
N HIS A 96 15.21 15.71 23.09
CA HIS A 96 16.48 15.23 23.60
C HIS A 96 17.62 16.23 23.40
N LEU A 97 17.66 16.92 22.25
CA LEU A 97 18.62 17.98 21.99
C LEU A 97 18.48 19.14 22.98
N GLN A 98 17.26 19.49 23.40
CA GLN A 98 17.04 20.56 24.37
C GLN A 98 17.54 20.23 25.79
N GLU A 99 17.68 18.95 26.13
CA GLU A 99 18.17 18.50 27.44
C GLU A 99 19.71 18.35 27.48
N LEU A 100 20.40 18.56 26.35
CA LEU A 100 21.85 18.40 26.29
C LEU A 100 22.59 19.59 26.93
N PRO A 101 23.73 19.32 27.58
CA PRO A 101 24.55 20.36 28.18
C PRO A 101 25.17 21.27 27.12
N PHE A 102 25.45 22.52 27.47
CA PHE A 102 26.07 23.51 26.58
C PHE A 102 27.37 23.03 25.93
N SER A 103 28.16 22.17 26.60
CA SER A 103 29.40 21.62 26.02
C SER A 103 29.17 20.77 24.76
N PHE A 104 27.95 20.25 24.55
CA PHE A 104 27.59 19.53 23.34
C PHE A 104 27.38 20.48 22.15
N PHE A 105 27.08 21.76 22.41
CA PHE A 105 26.82 22.79 21.39
C PHE A 105 28.04 23.70 21.14
N ASP A 106 29.03 23.67 22.04
CA ASP A 106 30.26 24.46 21.93
C ASP A 106 31.41 23.69 21.21
N GLU A 107 31.25 22.39 20.93
CA GLU A 107 32.07 21.61 19.99
C GLU A 107 31.46 21.60 18.59
#